data_AF-A0A932PK19-F1
#
_entry.id   AF-A0A932PK19-F1
#
_cell.length_a   1.000
_cell.length_b   1.000
_cell.length_c   1.000
_cell.angle_alpha   90.00
_cell.angle_beta   90.00
_cell.angle_gamma   90.00
#
_symmetry.space_group_name_H-M   'P 1'
#
loop_
_entity.id
_entity.type
_entity.pdbx_description
1 polymer ?
#
loop_
_entity_poly.entity_id
_entity_poly.type
_entity_poly.pdbx_seq_one_letter_code
_entity_poly.pdbx_strand_id
1 'polypeptide(L)'
;MPYKIPFGDKIIECDTWEEAKRVILDQDTEEGEFLPADKMRQHGSWTDIRLDQFLHRLGPDQKKILGILVNQIRATAEDLRNAVAVDSNQALAGIMSGISKQAMAVGVGAREVFGIENRRRSGVLSKSFFVAPEFLAAAHAVRWPTPPK
;
A
#
# COMPACT_ATOMS: atom_id res chain seq x y z
N MET A 1 7.65 36.01 2.60
CA MET A 1 6.57 35.03 2.42
C MET A 1 6.95 33.82 3.25
N PRO A 2 6.10 33.36 4.19
CA PRO A 2 6.42 32.21 5.03
C PRO A 2 6.48 30.93 4.18
N TYR A 3 7.47 30.10 4.45
CA TYR A 3 7.71 28.82 3.79
C TYR A 3 6.96 27.74 4.55
N LYS A 4 6.20 26.89 3.84
CA LYS A 4 5.44 25.80 4.46
C LYS A 4 6.07 24.47 4.10
N ILE A 5 6.49 23.72 5.11
CA ILE A 5 7.16 22.43 4.95
C ILE A 5 6.23 21.33 5.50
N PRO A 6 5.80 20.37 4.68
CA PRO A 6 5.07 19.22 5.18
C PRO A 6 6.04 18.29 5.96
N PHE A 7 5.74 18.04 7.23
CA PHE A 7 6.45 17.12 8.13
C PHE A 7 5.47 16.06 8.63
N GLY A 8 5.50 14.87 8.03
CA GLY A 8 4.56 13.80 8.36
C GLY A 8 3.10 14.22 8.14
N ASP A 9 2.33 14.31 9.23
CA ASP A 9 0.92 14.75 9.26
C ASP A 9 0.74 16.25 9.54
N LYS A 10 1.82 17.02 9.63
CA LYS A 10 1.80 18.45 9.99
C LYS A 10 2.42 19.32 8.90
N ILE A 11 2.03 20.59 8.90
CA ILE A 11 2.65 21.63 8.08
C ILE A 11 3.37 22.56 9.05
N ILE A 12 4.70 22.62 8.91
CA ILE A 12 5.54 23.54 9.68
C ILE A 12 5.68 24.80 8.84
N GLU A 13 5.15 25.92 9.35
CA GLU A 13 5.38 27.23 8.76
C GLU A 13 6.70 27.79 9.31
N CYS A 14 7.63 28.10 8.41
CA CYS A 14 8.93 28.69 8.71
C CYS A 14 8.96 30.10 8.12
N ASP A 15 9.42 31.06 8.89
CA ASP A 15 9.42 32.47 8.47
C ASP A 15 10.60 32.79 7.55
N THR A 16 11.63 31.93 7.55
CA THR A 16 12.85 32.10 6.76
C THR A 16 13.33 30.82 6.09
N TRP A 17 14.02 30.98 4.96
CA TRP A 17 14.62 29.88 4.20
C TRP A 17 15.72 29.13 4.98
N GLU A 18 16.38 29.79 5.93
CA GLU A 18 17.43 29.17 6.75
C GLU A 18 16.86 28.25 7.83
N GLU A 19 15.70 28.61 8.43
CA GLU A 19 14.98 27.73 9.36
C GLU A 19 14.41 26.52 8.65
N ALA A 20 13.87 26.73 7.44
CA ALA A 20 13.44 25.64 6.59
C ALA A 20 14.57 24.64 6.32
N LYS A 21 15.76 25.16 5.99
CA LYS A 21 16.96 24.34 5.78
C LYS A 21 17.39 23.57 7.03
N ARG A 22 17.28 24.13 8.24
CA ARG A 22 17.66 23.40 9.47
C ARG A 22 16.71 22.25 9.78
N VAL A 23 15.41 22.47 9.60
CA VAL A 23 14.40 21.39 9.75
C VAL A 23 14.63 20.27 8.74
N ILE A 24 15.11 20.60 7.54
CA ILE A 24 15.50 19.65 6.50
C ILE A 24 16.83 18.95 6.84
N LEU A 25 17.85 19.68 7.34
CA LEU A 25 19.17 19.12 7.64
C LEU A 25 19.15 18.13 8.82
N ASP A 26 18.28 18.35 9.82
CA ASP A 26 18.09 17.39 10.91
C ASP A 26 17.41 16.09 10.42
N GLN A 27 16.74 16.10 9.25
CA GLN A 27 16.18 14.89 8.62
C GLN A 27 17.21 14.11 7.79
N ASP A 28 18.27 14.75 7.28
CA ASP A 28 19.31 14.15 6.42
C ASP A 28 20.26 13.17 7.15
N THR A 29 19.95 12.76 8.38
CA THR A 29 20.65 11.64 9.02
C THR A 29 20.19 10.28 8.48
N GLU A 30 19.12 10.21 7.68
CA GLU A 30 18.80 9.05 6.84
C GLU A 30 18.65 9.48 5.38
N GLU A 31 19.67 9.13 4.58
CA GLU A 31 19.88 9.40 3.16
C GLU A 31 18.59 9.36 2.29
N GLY A 32 18.05 10.52 1.93
CA GLY A 32 16.94 10.60 0.97
C GLY A 32 16.82 11.97 0.32
N GLU A 33 17.23 12.09 -0.94
CA GLU A 33 17.11 13.33 -1.72
C GLU A 33 15.64 13.76 -1.86
N PHE A 34 15.31 14.99 -1.42
CA PHE A 34 13.95 15.53 -1.45
C PHE A 34 13.45 15.70 -2.90
N LEU A 35 12.51 14.84 -3.32
CA LEU A 35 11.81 14.96 -4.59
C LEU A 35 10.50 15.75 -4.39
N PRO A 36 10.31 16.90 -5.07
CA PRO A 36 9.04 17.62 -4.97
C PRO A 36 7.89 16.75 -5.53
N ALA A 37 6.69 16.93 -4.97
CA ALA A 37 5.55 16.03 -5.18
C ALA A 37 5.14 15.87 -6.66
N ASP A 38 5.45 16.86 -7.49
CA ASP A 38 5.25 16.90 -8.94
C ASP A 38 6.22 15.98 -9.72
N LYS A 39 7.32 15.57 -9.11
CA LYS A 39 8.30 14.61 -9.67
C LYS A 39 8.12 13.18 -9.16
N MET A 40 7.21 12.95 -8.22
CA MET A 40 6.93 11.62 -7.69
C MET A 40 6.18 10.78 -8.73
N ARG A 41 6.52 9.49 -8.84
CA ARG A 41 5.74 8.59 -9.70
C ARG A 41 4.36 8.42 -9.09
N GLN A 42 3.34 8.71 -9.90
CA GLN A 42 1.95 8.59 -9.50
C GLN A 42 1.25 7.52 -10.35
N HIS A 43 0.57 6.61 -9.66
CA HIS A 43 -0.23 5.54 -10.25
C HIS A 43 -1.65 5.63 -9.69
N GLY A 44 -2.48 6.49 -10.27
CA GLY A 44 -3.80 6.80 -9.71
C GLY A 44 -3.68 7.55 -8.37
N SER A 45 -4.23 6.99 -7.29
CA SER A 45 -4.10 7.53 -5.94
C SER A 45 -2.77 7.17 -5.24
N TRP A 46 -2.01 6.25 -5.82
CA TRP A 46 -0.73 5.82 -5.27
C TRP A 46 0.40 6.78 -5.65
N THR A 47 1.16 7.18 -4.64
CA THR A 47 2.48 7.79 -4.76
C THR A 47 3.50 6.89 -4.09
N ASP A 48 4.78 7.04 -4.41
CA ASP A 48 5.85 6.23 -3.80
C ASP A 48 5.82 6.31 -2.26
N ILE A 49 5.59 7.50 -1.69
CA ILE A 49 5.45 7.69 -0.23
C ILE A 49 4.23 6.96 0.34
N ARG A 50 3.06 7.06 -0.31
CA ARG A 50 1.85 6.37 0.17
C ARG A 50 2.00 4.86 0.10
N LEU A 51 2.63 4.36 -0.96
CA LEU A 51 2.90 2.94 -1.13
C LEU A 51 3.86 2.46 -0.03
N ASP A 52 4.96 3.17 0.20
CA ASP A 52 5.91 2.83 1.25
C ASP A 52 5.26 2.81 2.64
N GLN A 53 4.54 3.88 3.00
CA GLN A 53 3.79 3.97 4.26
C GLN A 53 2.77 2.84 4.39
N PHE A 54 2.06 2.51 3.31
CA PHE A 54 1.11 1.40 3.31
C PHE A 54 1.81 0.08 3.57
N LEU A 55 2.87 -0.25 2.83
CA LEU A 55 3.61 -1.50 2.96
C LEU A 55 4.25 -1.64 4.36
N HIS A 56 4.74 -0.57 4.96
CA HIS A 56 5.29 -0.59 6.33
C HIS A 56 4.24 -0.92 7.40
N ARG A 57 2.97 -0.54 7.17
CA ARG A 57 1.86 -0.80 8.10
C ARG A 57 1.27 -2.21 7.98
N LEU A 58 1.59 -2.93 6.90
CA LEU A 58 1.06 -4.27 6.69
C LEU A 58 1.74 -5.31 7.57
N GLY A 59 0.94 -6.16 8.19
CA GLY A 59 1.40 -7.37 8.87
C GLY A 59 1.93 -8.43 7.89
N PRO A 60 2.64 -9.46 8.38
CA PRO A 60 3.24 -10.49 7.54
C PRO A 60 2.23 -11.21 6.65
N ASP A 61 1.09 -11.63 7.20
CA ASP A 61 0.05 -12.33 6.43
C ASP A 61 -0.61 -11.43 5.37
N GLN A 62 -0.76 -10.14 5.68
CA GLN A 62 -1.30 -9.15 4.76
C GLN A 62 -0.35 -8.93 3.56
N LYS A 63 0.95 -8.79 3.84
CA LYS A 63 2.00 -8.72 2.81
C LYS A 63 2.01 -9.97 1.95
N LYS A 64 1.87 -11.14 2.56
CA LYS A 64 1.84 -12.43 1.83
C LYS A 64 0.66 -12.52 0.87
N ILE A 65 -0.54 -12.16 1.32
CA ILE A 65 -1.74 -12.12 0.46
C ILE A 65 -1.55 -11.15 -0.70
N LEU A 66 -1.15 -9.90 -0.42
CA LEU A 66 -0.98 -8.91 -1.48
C LEU A 66 0.16 -9.29 -2.43
N GLY A 67 1.23 -9.92 -1.94
CA GLY A 67 2.32 -10.41 -2.79
C GLY A 67 1.85 -11.49 -3.76
N ILE A 68 0.98 -12.40 -3.31
CA ILE A 68 0.33 -13.38 -4.18
C ILE A 68 -0.54 -12.68 -5.23
N LEU A 69 -1.35 -11.71 -4.82
CA LEU A 69 -2.23 -10.99 -5.75
C LEU A 69 -1.45 -10.15 -6.76
N VAL A 70 -0.30 -9.56 -6.39
CA VAL A 70 0.57 -8.86 -7.34
C VAL A 70 1.18 -9.85 -8.34
N ASN A 71 1.68 -10.99 -7.87
CA ASN A 71 2.33 -11.97 -8.74
C ASN A 71 1.36 -12.73 -9.66
N GLN A 72 0.16 -13.03 -9.18
CA GLN A 72 -0.81 -13.87 -9.90
C GLN A 72 -1.98 -13.08 -10.50
N ILE A 73 -2.09 -11.78 -10.19
CA ILE A 73 -3.20 -10.87 -10.49
C ILE A 73 -4.52 -11.26 -9.79
N ARG A 74 -4.78 -12.55 -9.63
CA ARG A 74 -6.01 -13.11 -9.08
C ARG A 74 -5.74 -14.40 -8.31
N ALA A 75 -6.46 -14.60 -7.21
CA ALA A 75 -6.40 -15.82 -6.39
C ALA A 75 -7.78 -16.18 -5.82
N THR A 76 -8.02 -17.46 -5.54
CA THR A 76 -9.25 -17.88 -4.87
C THR A 76 -9.16 -17.70 -3.35
N ALA A 77 -10.30 -17.69 -2.66
CA ALA A 77 -10.31 -17.69 -1.19
C ALA A 77 -9.58 -18.89 -0.59
N GLU A 78 -9.56 -20.03 -1.28
CA GLU A 78 -8.83 -21.21 -0.86
C GLU A 78 -7.32 -21.03 -0.99
N ASP A 79 -6.85 -20.52 -2.14
CA ASP A 79 -5.42 -20.23 -2.35
C ASP A 79 -4.87 -19.26 -1.29
N LEU A 80 -5.63 -18.20 -1.01
CA LEU A 80 -5.22 -17.22 -0.01
C LEU A 80 -5.23 -17.80 1.41
N ARG A 81 -6.24 -18.60 1.78
CA ARG A 81 -6.28 -19.27 3.09
C ARG A 81 -5.11 -20.21 3.29
N ASN A 82 -4.81 -21.02 2.28
CA ASN A 82 -3.69 -21.96 2.31
C ASN A 82 -2.36 -21.21 2.42
N ALA A 83 -2.22 -20.08 1.73
CA ALA A 83 -1.01 -19.27 1.80
C ALA A 83 -0.74 -18.71 3.20
N VAL A 84 -1.76 -18.24 3.93
CA VAL A 84 -1.59 -17.69 5.29
C VAL A 84 -1.92 -18.69 6.40
N ALA A 85 -2.10 -19.97 6.05
CA ALA A 85 -2.41 -21.05 6.99
C ALA A 85 -3.60 -20.74 7.92
N VAL A 86 -4.72 -20.26 7.37
CA VAL A 86 -5.96 -20.03 8.13
C VAL A 86 -7.09 -20.94 7.68
N ASP A 87 -7.79 -21.53 8.63
CA ASP A 87 -8.76 -22.60 8.34
C ASP A 87 -10.11 -22.08 7.82
N SER A 88 -10.46 -20.83 8.11
CA SER A 88 -11.80 -20.30 7.84
C SER A 88 -11.83 -19.05 6.97
N ASN A 89 -12.94 -18.90 6.23
CA ASN A 89 -13.22 -17.68 5.47
C ASN A 89 -13.39 -16.45 6.38
N GLN A 90 -13.78 -16.64 7.65
CA GLN A 90 -13.89 -15.57 8.64
C GLN A 90 -12.50 -15.04 9.03
N ALA A 91 -11.53 -15.93 9.26
CA ALA A 91 -10.15 -15.54 9.52
C ALA A 91 -9.54 -14.79 8.34
N LEU A 92 -9.72 -15.31 7.11
CA LEU A 92 -9.29 -14.62 5.90
C LEU A 92 -9.96 -13.23 5.78
N ALA A 93 -11.27 -13.13 6.02
CA ALA A 93 -11.98 -11.86 5.98
C ALA A 93 -11.44 -10.84 6.99
N GLY A 94 -10.98 -11.30 8.16
CA GLY A 94 -10.29 -10.46 9.15
C GLY A 94 -8.98 -9.87 8.60
N ILE A 95 -8.16 -10.68 7.93
CA ILE A 95 -6.91 -10.22 7.31
C ILE A 95 -7.20 -9.25 6.16
N MET A 96 -8.15 -9.56 5.28
CA MET A 96 -8.57 -8.68 4.19
C MET A 96 -9.12 -7.35 4.70
N SER A 97 -9.91 -7.37 5.79
CA SER A 97 -10.39 -6.16 6.45
C SER A 97 -9.23 -5.33 7.02
N GLY A 98 -8.21 -5.99 7.57
CA GLY A 98 -6.98 -5.35 8.00
C GLY A 98 -6.28 -4.59 6.88
N ILE A 99 -6.14 -5.20 5.69
CA ILE A 99 -5.58 -4.55 4.50
C ILE A 99 -6.39 -3.29 4.15
N SER A 100 -7.71 -3.40 4.07
CA SER A 100 -8.59 -2.26 3.77
C SER A 100 -8.43 -1.12 4.78
N LYS A 101 -8.28 -1.44 6.08
CA LYS A 101 -8.05 -0.43 7.13
C LYS A 101 -6.72 0.27 6.97
N GLN A 102 -5.65 -0.46 6.65
CA GLN A 102 -4.33 0.16 6.44
C GLN A 102 -4.30 1.03 5.18
N ALA A 103 -5.03 0.66 4.13
CA ALA A 103 -5.16 1.49 2.94
C ALA A 103 -5.87 2.81 3.25
N MET A 104 -7.00 2.75 3.98
CA MET A 104 -7.72 3.95 4.39
C MET A 104 -6.88 4.85 5.29
N ALA A 105 -6.01 4.28 6.14
CA ALA A 105 -5.13 5.05 7.00
C ALA A 105 -4.08 5.89 6.23
N VAL A 106 -3.78 5.54 4.98
CA VAL A 106 -2.91 6.32 4.08
C VAL A 106 -3.71 7.13 3.04
N GLY A 107 -5.02 7.24 3.21
CA GLY A 107 -5.91 7.99 2.33
C GLY A 107 -6.22 7.31 1.00
N VAL A 108 -6.09 5.98 0.92
CA VAL A 108 -6.39 5.18 -0.26
C VAL A 108 -7.60 4.26 -0.01
N GLY A 109 -8.53 4.19 -0.94
CA GLY A 109 -9.69 3.32 -0.86
C GLY A 109 -9.32 1.85 -1.01
N ALA A 110 -10.02 0.95 -0.30
CA ALA A 110 -9.75 -0.49 -0.39
C ALA A 110 -9.84 -1.05 -1.83
N ARG A 111 -10.76 -0.53 -2.64
CA ARG A 111 -10.94 -0.91 -4.05
C ARG A 111 -9.75 -0.55 -4.94
N GLU A 112 -8.92 0.39 -4.49
CA GLU A 112 -7.70 0.82 -5.17
C GLU A 112 -6.50 -0.06 -4.81
N VAL A 113 -6.68 -1.04 -3.90
CA VAL A 113 -5.70 -2.07 -3.55
C VAL A 113 -6.09 -3.41 -4.19
N PHE A 114 -7.32 -3.86 -3.95
CA PHE A 114 -7.83 -5.14 -4.43
C PHE A 114 -9.35 -5.11 -4.61
N GLY A 115 -9.85 -6.04 -5.42
CA GLY A 115 -11.28 -6.30 -5.59
C GLY A 115 -11.65 -7.72 -5.19
N ILE A 116 -12.96 -7.93 -5.01
CA ILE A 116 -13.55 -9.23 -4.67
C ILE A 116 -14.62 -9.53 -5.72
N GLU A 117 -14.56 -10.72 -6.31
CA GLU A 117 -15.55 -11.22 -7.26
C GLU A 117 -16.20 -12.49 -6.69
N ASN A 118 -17.53 -12.53 -6.72
CA ASN A 118 -18.29 -13.72 -6.38
C ASN A 118 -18.63 -14.46 -7.67
N ARG A 119 -18.22 -15.72 -7.79
CA ARG A 119 -18.57 -16.59 -8.92
C ARG A 119 -19.41 -17.75 -8.44
N ARG A 120 -20.56 -17.96 -9.10
CA ARG A 120 -21.41 -19.12 -8.86
C ARG A 120 -21.16 -20.14 -9.98
N ARG A 121 -20.73 -21.34 -9.62
CA ARG A 121 -20.53 -22.46 -10.57
C ARG A 121 -21.21 -23.69 -10.02
N SER A 122 -22.13 -24.27 -10.81
CA SER A 122 -22.87 -25.48 -10.44
C SER A 122 -23.54 -25.40 -9.06
N GLY A 123 -24.14 -24.24 -8.73
CA GLY A 123 -24.81 -24.01 -7.45
C GLY A 123 -23.88 -23.58 -6.30
N VAL A 124 -22.57 -23.81 -6.42
CA VAL A 124 -21.56 -23.45 -5.40
C VAL A 124 -21.12 -22.00 -5.59
N LEU A 125 -21.15 -21.22 -4.51
CA LEU A 125 -20.63 -19.85 -4.47
C LEU A 125 -19.14 -19.89 -4.11
N SER A 126 -18.31 -19.37 -5.01
CA SER A 126 -16.86 -19.22 -4.82
C SER A 126 -16.50 -17.73 -4.78
N LYS A 127 -15.50 -17.38 -3.96
CA LYS A 127 -14.94 -16.03 -3.89
C LYS A 127 -13.56 -16.01 -4.51
N SER A 128 -13.32 -15.04 -5.39
CA SER A 128 -12.01 -14.75 -5.95
C SER A 128 -11.63 -13.31 -5.62
N PHE A 129 -10.34 -13.08 -5.47
CA PHE A 129 -9.75 -11.79 -5.17
C PHE A 129 -8.82 -11.41 -6.31
N PHE A 130 -8.74 -10.12 -6.62
CA PHE A 130 -7.84 -9.62 -7.66
C PHE A 130 -7.18 -8.33 -7.23
N VAL A 131 -5.96 -8.09 -7.69
CA VAL A 131 -5.23 -6.84 -7.43
C VAL A 131 -5.81 -5.70 -8.26
N ALA A 132 -5.89 -4.50 -7.69
CA ALA A 132 -6.28 -3.31 -8.45
C ALA A 132 -5.14 -2.91 -9.43
N PRO A 133 -5.45 -2.49 -10.67
CA PRO A 133 -4.43 -2.14 -11.65
C PRO A 133 -3.46 -1.04 -11.18
N GLU A 134 -3.96 -0.05 -10.46
CA GLU A 134 -3.19 1.09 -9.97
C GLU A 134 -2.18 0.65 -8.90
N PHE A 135 -2.61 -0.17 -7.95
CA PHE A 135 -1.72 -0.74 -6.93
C PHE A 135 -0.69 -1.69 -7.57
N LEU A 136 -1.10 -2.48 -8.56
CA LEU A 136 -0.19 -3.36 -9.29
C LEU A 136 0.92 -2.57 -9.99
N ALA A 137 0.57 -1.47 -10.67
CA ALA A 137 1.53 -0.60 -11.32
C ALA A 137 2.50 0.05 -10.31
N ALA A 138 1.98 0.55 -9.19
CA ALA A 138 2.79 1.12 -8.12
C ALA A 138 3.75 0.08 -7.51
N ALA A 139 3.25 -1.11 -7.21
CA ALA A 139 4.05 -2.22 -6.68
C ALA A 139 5.19 -2.62 -7.63
N HIS A 140 4.91 -2.73 -8.92
CA HIS A 140 5.93 -3.04 -9.93
C HIS A 140 6.97 -1.92 -10.08
N ALA A 141 6.58 -0.65 -9.96
CA ALA A 141 7.50 0.48 -10.05
C ALA A 141 8.60 0.43 -8.98
N VAL A 142 8.28 -0.14 -7.81
CA VAL A 142 9.21 -0.34 -6.68
C VAL A 142 9.71 -1.79 -6.57
N ARG A 143 9.44 -2.65 -7.56
CA ARG A 143 9.83 -4.08 -7.58
C ARG A 143 9.33 -4.87 -6.36
N TRP A 144 8.13 -4.57 -5.91
CA TRP A 144 7.44 -5.28 -4.84
C TRP A 144 6.37 -6.24 -5.40
N PRO A 145 6.17 -7.44 -4.80
CA PRO A 145 6.97 -8.04 -3.74
C PRO A 145 8.37 -8.40 -4.26
N THR A 146 9.38 -8.36 -3.39
CA THR A 146 10.72 -8.80 -3.78
C THR A 146 10.62 -10.25 -4.27
N PRO A 147 11.09 -10.57 -5.49
CA PRO A 147 11.02 -11.92 -6.00
C PRO A 147 11.77 -12.86 -5.05
N PRO A 148 11.28 -14.10 -4.85
CA PRO A 148 12.02 -15.08 -4.06
C PRO A 148 13.44 -15.21 -4.63
N LYS A 149 14.44 -15.14 -3.74
CA LYS A 149 15.86 -15.39 -4.08
C LYS A 149 16.06 -16.83 -4.48
#